data_AF-A0A916RXG6-F1
#
_entry.id   AF-A0A916RXG6-F1
#
_cell.length_a   1.000
_cell.length_b   1.000
_cell.length_c   1.000
_cell.angle_alpha   90.00
_cell.angle_beta   90.00
_cell.angle_gamma   90.00
#
_symmetry.space_group_name_H-M   'P 1'
#
loop_
_entity.id
_entity.type
_entity.pdbx_description
1 polymer ?
#
loop_
_entity_poly.entity_id
_entity_poly.type
_entity_poly.pdbx_seq_one_letter_code
_entity_poly.pdbx_strand_id
1 'polypeptide(L)'
;MKSQKSHSLRTIPLLAAALALSATAAHAREKKAPPVKPANQYAAFDQHPNEKLTIAAEPCTDPKDCDFFRLPYIEHGFIPIRIVFTNDGDTALTLDDVRIQLITSDNTVVPAATDDDLNRRLFTTGGVRGTPVPLPAPLPPIHIHRQQVDKKITQDDDDFGFSGTVVNAHSTLAGYLFYDVRGLDAPPLKDASIYVKEIWTMDRKKELFSYTIPLNKWLATQPH
;
A
#
# COMPACT_ATOMS: atom_id res chain seq x y z
N MET A 1 -41.78 12.46 -80.32
CA MET A 1 -41.11 13.78 -80.26
C MET A 1 -40.15 13.73 -79.07
N LYS A 2 -38.84 13.47 -79.20
CA LYS A 2 -37.75 14.36 -79.66
C LYS A 2 -37.80 15.77 -79.08
N SER A 3 -36.90 16.06 -78.12
CA SER A 3 -36.15 17.32 -77.93
C SER A 3 -35.58 17.38 -76.51
N GLN A 4 -34.45 17.98 -76.17
CA GLN A 4 -33.27 18.49 -76.87
C GLN A 4 -32.28 18.92 -75.75
N LYS A 5 -30.99 18.84 -76.07
CA LYS A 5 -29.82 19.17 -75.24
C LYS A 5 -29.85 20.57 -74.59
N SER A 6 -29.15 20.72 -73.46
CA SER A 6 -28.18 21.82 -73.25
C SER A 6 -27.26 21.55 -72.05
N HIS A 7 -25.99 21.94 -72.17
CA HIS A 7 -24.88 21.73 -71.25
C HIS A 7 -24.64 22.92 -70.30
N SER A 8 -23.88 22.65 -69.22
CA SER A 8 -22.94 23.56 -68.52
C SER A 8 -23.57 24.50 -67.47
N LEU A 9 -23.03 24.77 -66.27
CA LEU A 9 -21.65 24.84 -65.75
C LEU A 9 -21.60 24.57 -64.22
N ARG A 10 -20.44 24.07 -63.78
CA ARG A 10 -19.69 24.30 -62.50
C ARG A 10 -20.43 24.35 -61.14
N THR A 11 -20.01 23.47 -60.22
CA THR A 11 -19.07 23.76 -59.10
C THR A 11 -18.68 22.45 -58.36
N ILE A 12 -17.48 22.42 -57.77
CA ILE A 12 -16.73 21.25 -57.27
C ILE A 12 -16.85 21.16 -55.71
N PRO A 13 -16.14 20.25 -55.01
CA PRO A 13 -16.57 19.00 -54.36
C PRO A 13 -16.63 19.09 -52.82
N LEU A 14 -17.07 18.05 -52.10
CA LEU A 14 -16.44 17.46 -50.88
C LEU A 14 -17.43 16.61 -50.05
N LEU A 15 -16.84 15.68 -49.29
CA LEU A 15 -17.34 15.04 -48.06
C LEU A 15 -18.29 13.85 -48.17
N ALA A 16 -17.72 12.65 -48.02
CA ALA A 16 -18.31 11.59 -47.18
C ALA A 16 -17.23 10.54 -46.82
N ALA A 17 -16.34 10.88 -45.90
CA ALA A 17 -15.58 9.89 -45.13
C ALA A 17 -16.03 10.05 -43.68
N ALA A 18 -16.89 9.16 -43.20
CA ALA A 18 -17.36 9.21 -41.83
C ALA A 18 -17.70 7.80 -41.31
N LEU A 19 -17.07 7.49 -40.17
CA LEU A 19 -17.37 6.45 -39.19
C LEU A 19 -16.85 5.02 -39.45
N ALA A 20 -15.53 4.86 -39.29
CA ALA A 20 -15.00 3.69 -38.58
C ALA A 20 -14.88 4.08 -37.10
N LEU A 21 -15.85 3.70 -36.28
CA LEU A 21 -15.79 3.79 -34.82
C LEU A 21 -14.80 2.74 -34.31
N SER A 22 -13.53 3.10 -34.22
CA SER A 22 -12.53 2.33 -33.47
C SER A 22 -12.81 2.50 -31.98
N ALA A 23 -13.52 1.53 -31.40
CA ALA A 23 -13.61 1.34 -29.96
C ALA A 23 -12.22 0.99 -29.43
N THR A 24 -11.46 2.01 -29.02
CA THR A 24 -10.25 1.79 -28.21
C THR A 24 -10.70 1.28 -26.86
N ALA A 25 -10.58 -0.03 -26.63
CA ALA A 25 -10.61 -0.59 -25.29
C ALA A 25 -9.52 0.11 -24.47
N ALA A 26 -9.93 0.88 -23.46
CA ALA A 26 -9.01 1.48 -22.52
C ALA A 26 -8.33 0.34 -21.76
N HIS A 27 -7.10 0.01 -22.15
CA HIS A 27 -6.21 -0.81 -21.34
C HIS A 27 -5.93 -0.02 -20.05
N ALA A 28 -6.61 -0.37 -18.97
CA ALA A 28 -6.19 0.02 -17.64
C ALA A 28 -4.77 -0.52 -17.46
N ARG A 29 -3.77 0.38 -17.42
CA ARG A 29 -2.41 -0.01 -17.07
C ARG A 29 -2.48 -0.56 -15.66
N GLU A 30 -2.17 -1.85 -15.49
CA GLU A 30 -1.88 -2.41 -14.17
C GLU A 30 -0.76 -1.56 -13.56
N LYS A 31 -1.10 -0.77 -12.56
CA LYS A 31 -0.10 -0.02 -11.81
C LYS A 31 0.64 -1.01 -10.93
N LYS A 32 1.95 -1.14 -11.11
CA LYS A 32 2.79 -2.09 -10.37
C LYS A 32 3.72 -1.32 -9.45
N ALA A 33 3.80 -1.76 -8.20
CA ALA A 33 4.79 -1.24 -7.27
C ALA A 33 6.21 -1.46 -7.80
N PRO A 34 7.18 -0.60 -7.43
CA PRO A 34 8.58 -0.79 -7.79
C PRO A 34 9.09 -2.18 -7.40
N PRO A 35 9.98 -2.81 -8.20
CA PRO A 35 10.50 -4.14 -7.89
C PRO A 35 11.26 -4.13 -6.56
N VAL A 36 11.11 -5.20 -5.78
CA VAL A 36 11.83 -5.38 -4.51
C VAL A 36 13.32 -5.61 -4.80
N LYS A 37 14.18 -4.83 -4.16
CA LYS A 37 15.63 -5.07 -4.07
C LYS A 37 15.99 -5.69 -2.72
N PRO A 38 17.20 -6.26 -2.55
CA PRO A 38 17.73 -6.61 -1.24
C PRO A 38 17.75 -5.41 -0.28
N ALA A 39 17.51 -5.65 1.00
CA ALA A 39 17.35 -4.62 2.04
C ALA A 39 18.57 -3.68 2.15
N ASN A 40 19.78 -4.17 1.94
CA ASN A 40 21.00 -3.36 1.96
C ASN A 40 21.14 -2.38 0.78
N GLN A 41 20.22 -2.41 -0.20
CA GLN A 41 20.20 -1.49 -1.34
C GLN A 41 19.26 -0.28 -1.14
N TYR A 42 18.55 -0.22 0.00
CA TYR A 42 17.73 0.94 0.35
C TYR A 42 18.51 1.89 1.26
N ALA A 43 18.10 3.15 1.30
CA ALA A 43 18.79 4.17 2.09
C ALA A 43 18.67 3.95 3.61
N ALA A 44 17.46 3.62 4.09
CA ALA A 44 17.21 3.33 5.49
C ALA A 44 17.16 1.81 5.71
N PHE A 45 18.29 1.27 6.19
CA PHE A 45 18.42 -0.11 6.60
C PHE A 45 19.21 -0.26 7.89
N ASP A 46 18.99 -1.40 8.55
CA ASP A 46 19.79 -1.94 9.64
C ASP A 46 20.19 -3.39 9.30
N GLN A 47 21.45 -3.72 9.54
CA GLN A 47 22.04 -5.02 9.19
C GLN A 47 22.68 -5.61 10.43
N HIS A 48 22.34 -6.86 10.75
CA HIS A 48 22.96 -7.60 11.85
C HIS A 48 23.76 -8.77 11.26
N PRO A 49 25.08 -8.61 11.00
CA PRO A 49 25.88 -9.62 10.31
C PRO A 49 25.98 -10.98 11.01
N ASN A 50 25.76 -11.00 12.33
CA ASN A 50 25.74 -12.22 13.14
C ASN A 50 24.42 -12.98 13.00
N GLU A 51 23.30 -12.26 12.80
CA GLU A 51 21.98 -12.85 12.55
C GLU A 51 21.74 -13.15 11.08
N LYS A 52 22.63 -12.66 10.19
CA LYS A 52 22.52 -12.81 8.73
C LYS A 52 21.19 -12.27 8.19
N LEU A 53 20.64 -11.25 8.84
CA LEU A 53 19.42 -10.60 8.43
C LEU A 53 19.68 -9.09 8.29
N THR A 54 19.15 -8.54 7.20
CA THR A 54 19.09 -7.11 6.93
C THR A 54 17.64 -6.69 6.80
N ILE A 55 17.25 -5.60 7.45
CA ILE A 55 15.91 -5.03 7.35
C ILE A 55 16.00 -3.60 6.84
N ALA A 56 15.17 -3.26 5.86
CA ALA A 56 15.03 -1.91 5.35
C ALA A 56 13.60 -1.39 5.47
N ALA A 57 13.49 -0.06 5.51
CA ALA A 57 12.25 0.68 5.49
C ALA A 57 12.30 1.73 4.38
N GLU A 58 11.33 1.70 3.47
CA GLU A 58 11.19 2.66 2.38
C GLU A 58 9.81 3.33 2.48
N PRO A 59 9.73 4.50 3.12
CA PRO A 59 8.51 5.31 3.14
C PRO A 59 8.10 5.75 1.74
N CYS A 60 6.79 5.77 1.49
CA CYS A 60 6.17 6.31 0.30
C CYS A 60 5.37 7.55 0.70
N THR A 61 5.89 8.76 0.43
CA THR A 61 5.31 10.01 0.95
C THR A 61 4.74 10.93 -0.12
N ASP A 62 5.15 10.80 -1.38
CA ASP A 62 4.52 11.53 -2.49
C ASP A 62 3.43 10.64 -3.11
N PRO A 63 2.15 11.06 -3.12
CA PRO A 63 1.06 10.31 -3.76
C PRO A 63 1.34 9.88 -5.20
N LYS A 64 2.20 10.60 -5.94
CA LYS A 64 2.59 10.25 -7.32
C LYS A 64 3.44 8.99 -7.39
N ASP A 65 4.32 8.79 -6.41
CA ASP A 65 5.20 7.61 -6.34
C ASP A 65 4.47 6.39 -5.76
N CYS A 66 3.31 6.63 -5.13
CA CYS A 66 2.45 5.64 -4.50
C CYS A 66 1.12 5.44 -5.25
N ASP A 67 1.04 5.88 -6.51
CA ASP A 67 -0.22 5.94 -7.26
C ASP A 67 -0.76 4.56 -7.66
N PHE A 68 0.04 3.50 -7.43
CA PHE A 68 -0.31 2.10 -7.65
C PHE A 68 -1.28 1.53 -6.60
N PHE A 69 -1.38 2.17 -5.44
CA PHE A 69 -2.44 1.86 -4.48
C PHE A 69 -3.81 2.22 -5.05
N ARG A 70 -4.83 1.42 -4.70
CA ARG A 70 -6.22 1.67 -5.14
C ARG A 70 -6.87 2.79 -4.34
N LEU A 71 -6.36 3.10 -3.16
CA LEU A 71 -6.88 4.10 -2.24
C LEU A 71 -5.83 5.17 -1.92
N PRO A 72 -6.27 6.43 -1.68
CA PRO A 72 -5.37 7.55 -1.41
C PRO A 72 -4.91 7.59 0.06
N TYR A 73 -4.19 6.56 0.53
CA TYR A 73 -3.80 6.43 1.95
C TYR A 73 -3.11 7.68 2.53
N ILE A 74 -2.19 8.29 1.76
CA ILE A 74 -1.44 9.49 2.15
C ILE A 74 -2.35 10.70 2.38
N GLU A 75 -3.33 10.91 1.51
CA GLU A 75 -4.28 12.02 1.64
C GLU A 75 -5.17 11.86 2.88
N HIS A 76 -5.39 10.62 3.31
CA HIS A 76 -6.08 10.30 4.55
C HIS A 76 -5.13 10.25 5.76
N GLY A 77 -3.86 10.65 5.64
CA GLY A 77 -2.92 10.74 6.75
C GLY A 77 -2.36 9.39 7.23
N PHE A 78 -2.34 8.40 6.35
CA PHE A 78 -1.52 7.20 6.53
C PHE A 78 -0.23 7.34 5.73
N ILE A 79 0.90 6.91 6.28
CA ILE A 79 2.13 6.75 5.51
C ILE A 79 2.33 5.27 5.22
N PRO A 80 2.27 4.84 3.95
CA PRO A 80 2.74 3.53 3.53
C PRO A 80 4.27 3.48 3.67
N ILE A 81 4.78 2.44 4.34
CA ILE A 81 6.21 2.16 4.45
C ILE A 81 6.42 0.72 3.99
N ARG A 82 7.25 0.56 2.95
CA ARG A 82 7.67 -0.77 2.50
C ARG A 82 8.72 -1.30 3.46
N ILE A 83 8.45 -2.45 4.06
CA ILE A 83 9.40 -3.14 4.91
C ILE A 83 9.99 -4.30 4.12
N VAL A 84 11.31 -4.39 4.10
CA VAL A 84 12.04 -5.39 3.31
C VAL A 84 12.98 -6.17 4.22
N PHE A 85 12.79 -7.48 4.27
CA PHE A 85 13.63 -8.44 4.98
C PHE A 85 14.49 -9.18 3.97
N THR A 86 15.81 -9.15 4.13
CA THR A 86 16.75 -9.97 3.35
C THR A 86 17.49 -10.91 4.30
N ASN A 87 17.20 -12.21 4.17
CA ASN A 87 17.82 -13.26 4.95
C ASN A 87 18.98 -13.85 4.15
N ASP A 88 20.20 -13.52 4.54
CA ASP A 88 21.46 -14.04 4.01
C ASP A 88 21.93 -15.30 4.77
N GLY A 89 21.11 -15.80 5.70
CA GLY A 89 21.39 -16.98 6.51
C GLY A 89 20.87 -18.27 5.89
N ASP A 90 21.30 -19.40 6.47
CA ASP A 90 20.95 -20.73 5.99
C ASP A 90 19.66 -21.30 6.59
N THR A 91 19.04 -20.57 7.52
CA THR A 91 17.80 -20.99 8.21
C THR A 91 16.67 -20.01 7.88
N ALA A 92 15.50 -20.55 7.56
CA ALA A 92 14.30 -19.72 7.36
C ALA A 92 13.87 -19.04 8.68
N LEU A 93 13.26 -17.87 8.56
CA LEU A 93 12.73 -17.08 9.67
C LEU A 93 11.21 -17.02 9.59
N THR A 94 10.57 -16.93 10.74
CA THR A 94 9.13 -16.66 10.85
C THR A 94 8.89 -15.26 11.43
N LEU A 95 7.90 -14.61 10.84
CA LEU A 95 7.38 -13.30 11.17
C LEU A 95 5.99 -13.37 11.81
N ASP A 96 5.49 -14.55 12.20
CA ASP A 96 4.11 -14.68 12.72
C ASP A 96 3.84 -13.79 13.94
N ASP A 97 4.86 -13.58 14.78
CA ASP A 97 4.79 -12.76 16.00
C ASP A 97 5.50 -11.41 15.84
N VAL A 98 5.96 -11.08 14.62
CA VAL A 98 6.77 -9.89 14.42
C VAL A 98 6.01 -8.64 14.82
N ARG A 99 6.68 -7.72 15.51
CA ARG A 99 6.14 -6.37 15.74
C ARG A 99 6.97 -5.36 15.00
N ILE A 100 6.34 -4.68 14.05
CA ILE A 100 6.95 -3.63 13.25
C ILE A 100 6.26 -2.31 13.60
N GLN A 101 6.95 -1.47 14.35
CA GLN A 101 6.39 -0.26 14.95
C GLN A 101 7.14 0.98 14.44
N LEU A 102 6.40 2.06 14.18
CA LEU A 102 7.00 3.37 13.98
C LEU A 102 7.20 4.03 15.35
N ILE A 103 8.43 4.40 15.65
CA ILE A 103 8.79 5.16 16.85
C ILE A 103 9.10 6.58 16.39
N THR A 104 8.28 7.53 16.81
CA THR A 104 8.42 8.96 16.44
C THR A 104 9.48 9.65 17.30
N SER A 105 9.82 10.90 16.96
CA SER A 105 10.84 11.69 17.65
C SER A 105 10.55 11.94 19.14
N ASP A 106 9.27 11.94 19.54
CA ASP A 106 8.79 12.06 20.92
C ASP A 106 8.65 10.71 21.64
N ASN A 107 9.12 9.61 21.02
CA ASN A 107 8.99 8.22 21.47
C ASN A 107 7.55 7.68 21.49
N THR A 108 6.63 8.32 20.77
CA THR A 108 5.30 7.73 20.55
C THR A 108 5.44 6.47 19.70
N VAL A 109 4.84 5.38 20.16
CA VAL A 109 4.86 4.08 19.48
C VAL A 109 3.59 3.94 18.65
N VAL A 110 3.74 3.92 17.34
CA VAL A 110 2.64 3.78 16.38
C VAL A 110 2.71 2.38 15.75
N PRO A 111 1.74 1.50 16.03
CA PRO A 111 1.67 0.20 15.36
C PRO A 111 1.27 0.35 13.89
N ALA A 112 1.57 -0.65 13.06
CA ALA A 112 0.99 -0.74 11.73
C ALA A 112 -0.54 -0.84 11.84
N ALA A 113 -1.24 -0.10 11.00
CA ALA A 113 -2.68 -0.11 10.90
C ALA A 113 -3.17 -1.45 10.37
N THR A 114 -4.21 -1.99 10.98
CA THR A 114 -4.93 -3.15 10.45
C THR A 114 -5.85 -2.73 9.30
N ASP A 115 -6.28 -3.67 8.48
CA ASP A 115 -7.31 -3.46 7.47
C ASP A 115 -8.58 -2.82 8.02
N ASP A 116 -8.97 -3.19 9.25
CA ASP A 116 -10.12 -2.58 9.94
C ASP A 116 -9.85 -1.12 10.31
N ASP A 117 -8.63 -0.78 10.71
CA ASP A 117 -8.23 0.61 10.98
C ASP A 117 -8.22 1.45 9.70
N LEU A 118 -7.68 0.90 8.62
CA LEU A 118 -7.72 1.51 7.29
C LEU A 118 -9.17 1.73 6.84
N ASN A 119 -10.02 0.69 6.95
CA ASN A 119 -11.41 0.73 6.53
C ASN A 119 -12.22 1.75 7.33
N ARG A 120 -12.10 1.68 8.66
CA ARG A 120 -12.73 2.64 9.55
C ARG A 120 -12.36 4.04 9.12
N ARG A 121 -11.10 4.29 8.78
CA ARG A 121 -10.65 5.66 8.60
C ARG A 121 -10.79 6.23 7.20
N LEU A 122 -10.66 5.41 6.17
CA LEU A 122 -10.85 5.83 4.78
C LEU A 122 -12.34 6.08 4.49
N PHE A 123 -13.24 5.33 5.15
CA PHE A 123 -14.66 5.34 4.80
C PHE A 123 -15.61 5.89 5.88
N THR A 124 -15.15 6.21 7.11
CA THR A 124 -16.00 6.95 8.06
C THR A 124 -15.91 8.46 7.86
N THR A 125 -16.65 8.94 6.85
CA THR A 125 -17.18 10.32 6.85
C THR A 125 -18.71 10.21 6.75
N GLY A 126 -19.41 10.25 7.89
CA GLY A 126 -20.88 10.23 7.97
C GLY A 126 -21.48 8.88 8.36
N GLY A 127 -22.35 8.90 9.38
CA GLY A 127 -22.94 7.71 10.01
C GLY A 127 -23.55 6.71 9.02
N VAL A 128 -23.04 5.48 9.07
CA VAL A 128 -23.57 4.35 8.31
C VAL A 128 -24.88 3.91 8.97
N ARG A 129 -26.01 4.10 8.27
CA ARG A 129 -27.33 3.57 8.67
C ARG A 129 -27.22 2.06 8.84
N GLY A 130 -27.35 1.57 10.08
CA GLY A 130 -27.31 0.15 10.39
C GLY A 130 -28.51 -0.61 9.81
N THR A 131 -28.27 -1.82 9.32
CA THR A 131 -29.32 -2.76 8.90
C THR A 131 -30.03 -3.29 10.15
N PRO A 132 -31.38 -3.29 10.24
CA PRO A 132 -32.08 -3.80 11.40
C PRO A 132 -32.01 -5.33 11.48
N VAL A 133 -31.69 -5.88 12.67
CA VAL A 133 -31.85 -7.31 12.99
C VAL A 133 -33.11 -7.45 13.86
N PRO A 134 -34.13 -8.22 13.44
CA PRO A 134 -35.34 -8.41 14.23
C PRO A 134 -35.08 -9.35 15.42
N LEU A 135 -35.44 -8.90 16.63
CA LEU A 135 -35.42 -9.70 17.86
C LEU A 135 -36.83 -10.20 18.21
N PRO A 136 -36.96 -11.34 18.92
CA PRO A 136 -38.23 -11.75 19.52
C PRO A 136 -38.67 -10.69 20.56
N ALA A 137 -39.93 -10.29 20.53
CA ALA A 137 -40.48 -9.26 21.41
C ALA A 137 -40.36 -9.61 22.91
N PRO A 138 -40.19 -8.62 23.82
CA PRO A 138 -40.42 -7.18 23.64
C PRO A 138 -39.13 -6.34 23.78
N LEU A 139 -38.07 -6.65 23.02
CA LEU A 139 -36.82 -5.88 23.05
C LEU A 139 -36.63 -5.04 21.78
N PRO A 140 -36.17 -3.78 21.90
CA PRO A 140 -35.82 -2.95 20.75
C PRO A 140 -34.61 -3.55 19.99
N PRO A 141 -34.59 -3.46 18.65
CA PRO A 141 -33.53 -4.06 17.83
C PRO A 141 -32.16 -3.41 18.11
N ILE A 142 -31.13 -4.26 18.25
CA ILE A 142 -29.73 -3.83 18.38
C ILE A 142 -29.11 -3.80 16.98
N HIS A 143 -28.58 -2.65 16.57
CA HIS A 143 -27.81 -2.54 15.33
C HIS A 143 -26.39 -3.09 15.57
N ILE A 144 -26.11 -4.31 15.10
CA ILE A 144 -24.77 -4.89 15.13
C ILE A 144 -24.04 -4.47 13.86
N HIS A 145 -23.13 -3.51 13.99
CA HIS A 145 -22.27 -3.07 12.89
C HIS A 145 -21.02 -3.95 12.83
N ARG A 146 -21.06 -5.06 12.08
CA ARG A 146 -19.81 -5.65 11.56
C ARG A 146 -19.48 -4.91 10.26
N GLN A 147 -18.56 -3.96 10.36
CA GLN A 147 -18.11 -3.20 9.21
C GLN A 147 -17.34 -4.17 8.31
N GLN A 148 -17.85 -4.46 7.11
CA GLN A 148 -17.06 -5.20 6.12
C GLN A 148 -15.91 -4.30 5.67
N VAL A 149 -14.68 -4.82 5.66
CA VAL A 149 -13.53 -4.13 5.07
C VAL A 149 -13.78 -3.93 3.57
N ASP A 150 -13.54 -2.71 3.07
CA ASP A 150 -13.67 -2.42 1.64
C ASP A 150 -12.73 -3.31 0.81
N LYS A 151 -13.24 -3.84 -0.30
CA LYS A 151 -12.48 -4.76 -1.17
C LYS A 151 -11.19 -4.16 -1.70
N LYS A 152 -11.11 -2.83 -1.85
CA LYS A 152 -9.88 -2.18 -2.33
C LYS A 152 -8.76 -2.24 -1.30
N ILE A 153 -9.10 -2.25 0.00
CA ILE A 153 -8.12 -2.43 1.07
C ILE A 153 -7.55 -3.84 0.98
N THR A 154 -8.42 -4.86 0.99
CA THR A 154 -7.96 -6.26 0.93
C THR A 154 -7.19 -6.54 -0.36
N GLN A 155 -7.59 -5.95 -1.50
CA GLN A 155 -6.85 -6.09 -2.75
C GLN A 155 -5.48 -5.38 -2.74
N ASP A 156 -5.35 -4.26 -2.02
CA ASP A 156 -4.05 -3.61 -1.85
C ASP A 156 -3.16 -4.42 -0.89
N ASP A 157 -3.72 -5.02 0.16
CA ASP A 157 -2.98 -5.93 1.05
C ASP A 157 -2.53 -7.21 0.31
N ASP A 158 -3.42 -7.84 -0.46
CA ASP A 158 -3.11 -9.03 -1.27
C ASP A 158 -1.97 -8.76 -2.29
N ASP A 159 -1.96 -7.59 -2.91
CA ASP A 159 -1.00 -7.25 -3.97
C ASP A 159 0.31 -6.64 -3.45
N PHE A 160 0.24 -5.86 -2.36
CA PHE A 160 1.33 -5.00 -1.90
C PHE A 160 1.72 -5.24 -0.44
N GLY A 161 0.89 -5.91 0.35
CA GLY A 161 1.21 -6.37 1.70
C GLY A 161 2.22 -7.51 1.69
N PHE A 162 2.38 -8.18 2.83
CA PHE A 162 3.27 -9.33 2.93
C PHE A 162 2.61 -10.57 2.33
N SER A 163 3.26 -11.18 1.33
CA SER A 163 2.77 -12.42 0.70
C SER A 163 2.82 -13.65 1.60
N GLY A 164 3.39 -13.52 2.80
CA GLY A 164 3.43 -14.54 3.83
C GLY A 164 4.26 -14.09 5.04
N THR A 165 4.35 -14.95 6.04
CA THR A 165 5.11 -14.69 7.28
C THR A 165 6.45 -15.40 7.32
N VAL A 166 6.92 -15.96 6.20
CA VAL A 166 8.16 -16.75 6.14
C VAL A 166 9.20 -16.08 5.28
N VAL A 167 10.37 -15.81 5.85
CA VAL A 167 11.55 -15.37 5.11
C VAL A 167 12.48 -16.57 4.91
N ASN A 168 12.45 -17.16 3.71
CA ASN A 168 13.30 -18.31 3.39
C ASN A 168 14.78 -17.95 3.48
N ALA A 169 15.63 -18.97 3.66
CA ALA A 169 17.07 -18.82 3.56
C ALA A 169 17.47 -18.22 2.19
N HIS A 170 18.46 -17.34 2.17
CA HIS A 170 18.98 -16.69 0.96
C HIS A 170 17.91 -16.00 0.12
N SER A 171 16.92 -15.39 0.77
CA SER A 171 15.75 -14.79 0.10
C SER A 171 15.41 -13.41 0.64
N THR A 172 14.56 -12.70 -0.12
CA THR A 172 14.02 -11.41 0.29
C THR A 172 12.49 -11.47 0.32
N LEU A 173 11.91 -10.98 1.41
CA LEU A 173 10.46 -10.81 1.59
C LEU A 173 10.17 -9.33 1.83
N ALA A 174 9.14 -8.79 1.21
CA ALA A 174 8.74 -7.41 1.41
C ALA A 174 7.23 -7.26 1.38
N GLY A 175 6.75 -6.22 2.06
CA GLY A 175 5.36 -5.81 2.07
C GLY A 175 5.22 -4.36 2.55
N TYR A 176 4.16 -3.70 2.13
CA TYR A 176 3.79 -2.38 2.63
C TYR A 176 2.99 -2.51 3.92
N LEU A 177 3.33 -1.67 4.90
CA LEU A 177 2.54 -1.45 6.10
C LEU A 177 2.15 0.02 6.15
N PHE A 178 1.00 0.32 6.75
CA PHE A 178 0.47 1.67 6.82
C PHE A 178 0.53 2.17 8.26
N TYR A 179 0.99 3.40 8.47
CA TYR A 179 1.07 4.00 9.80
C TYR A 179 0.18 5.24 9.86
N ASP A 180 -0.73 5.29 10.84
CA ASP A 180 -1.57 6.48 11.07
C ASP A 180 -0.74 7.57 11.74
N VAL A 181 -0.49 8.64 11.01
CA VAL A 181 0.38 9.73 11.45
C VAL A 181 -0.38 11.01 11.80
N ARG A 182 -1.71 10.95 11.82
CA ARG A 182 -2.49 12.15 12.16
C ARG A 182 -2.46 12.38 13.66
N GLY A 183 -2.43 13.67 14.01
CA GLY A 183 -2.29 14.08 15.41
C GLY A 183 -0.87 13.95 15.93
N LEU A 184 0.10 13.61 15.07
CA LEU A 184 1.51 13.78 15.38
C LEU A 184 1.92 15.24 15.13
N ASP A 185 2.53 15.87 16.14
CA ASP A 185 2.85 17.30 16.13
C ASP A 185 4.08 17.65 15.27
N ALA A 186 4.98 16.68 15.06
CA ALA A 186 6.20 16.82 14.27
C ALA A 186 6.06 16.12 12.90
N PRO A 187 6.88 16.49 11.88
CA PRO A 187 6.96 15.72 10.65
C PRO A 187 7.19 14.24 10.98
N PRO A 188 6.26 13.33 10.62
CA PRO A 188 6.13 12.04 11.29
C PRO A 188 7.31 11.08 11.08
N LEU A 189 8.15 11.36 10.08
CA LEU A 189 9.34 10.56 9.77
C LEU A 189 10.64 11.20 10.26
N LYS A 190 10.62 12.46 10.68
CA LYS A 190 11.81 13.18 11.14
C LYS A 190 12.22 12.64 12.52
N ASP A 191 13.49 12.24 12.63
CA ASP A 191 14.05 11.61 13.83
C ASP A 191 13.27 10.37 14.30
N ALA A 192 12.46 9.79 13.40
CA ALA A 192 11.70 8.58 13.64
C ALA A 192 12.48 7.34 13.20
N SER A 193 12.05 6.18 13.70
CA SER A 193 12.62 4.89 13.32
C SER A 193 11.54 3.82 13.18
N ILE A 194 11.80 2.84 12.32
CA ILE A 194 11.06 1.58 12.36
C ILE A 194 11.78 0.66 13.34
N TYR A 195 11.05 0.21 14.34
CA TYR A 195 11.50 -0.76 15.33
C TYR A 195 10.87 -2.11 15.03
N VAL A 196 11.71 -3.13 14.88
CA VAL A 196 11.30 -4.50 14.57
C VAL A 196 11.81 -5.46 15.64
N LYS A 197 10.92 -6.30 16.18
CA LYS A 197 11.27 -7.32 17.18
C LYS A 197 10.39 -8.56 17.05
N GLU A 198 10.67 -9.56 17.87
CA GLU A 198 9.92 -10.83 17.92
C GLU A 198 10.04 -11.62 16.59
N ILE A 199 11.23 -11.57 15.97
CA ILE A 199 11.59 -12.40 14.82
C ILE A 199 12.22 -13.69 15.34
N TRP A 200 11.76 -14.84 14.84
CA TRP A 200 12.24 -16.13 15.28
C TRP A 200 12.80 -16.95 14.12
N THR A 201 13.75 -17.83 14.42
CA THR A 201 14.05 -18.95 13.51
C THR A 201 12.80 -19.81 13.31
N MET A 202 12.66 -20.43 12.14
CA MET A 202 11.49 -21.25 11.81
C MET A 202 11.23 -22.37 12.83
N ASP A 203 12.29 -22.92 13.42
CA ASP A 203 12.22 -23.95 14.46
C ASP A 203 11.91 -23.40 15.87
N ARG A 204 11.70 -22.08 15.99
CA ARG A 204 11.40 -21.34 17.22
C ARG A 204 12.43 -21.51 18.34
N LYS A 205 13.65 -21.95 18.02
CA LYS A 205 14.71 -22.12 19.04
C LYS A 205 15.46 -20.85 19.37
N LYS A 206 15.47 -19.88 18.46
CA LYS A 206 16.21 -18.63 18.62
C LYS A 206 15.34 -17.44 18.22
N GLU A 207 15.22 -16.48 19.14
CA GLU A 207 14.77 -15.13 18.84
C GLU A 207 15.97 -14.31 18.34
N LEU A 208 15.77 -13.57 17.26
CA LEU A 208 16.75 -12.61 16.75
C LEU A 208 16.69 -11.33 17.60
N PHE A 209 17.79 -10.59 17.64
CA PHE A 209 17.79 -9.26 18.24
C PHE A 209 16.80 -8.32 17.52
N SER A 210 16.35 -7.29 18.24
CA SER A 210 15.53 -6.24 17.65
C SER A 210 16.35 -5.34 16.73
N TYR A 211 15.72 -4.85 15.66
CA TYR A 211 16.30 -3.95 14.69
C TYR A 211 15.72 -2.55 14.86
N THR A 212 16.54 -1.54 14.64
CA THR A 212 16.11 -0.14 14.64
C THR A 212 16.58 0.51 13.36
N ILE A 213 15.65 0.86 12.47
CA ILE A 213 15.91 1.43 11.16
C ILE A 213 15.63 2.94 11.22
N PRO A 214 16.65 3.81 11.28
CA PRO A 214 16.43 5.26 11.37
C PRO A 214 15.98 5.83 10.02
N LEU A 215 14.85 6.54 10.00
CA LEU A 215 14.26 7.09 8.77
C LEU A 215 14.96 8.36 8.29
N ASN A 216 15.79 8.99 9.13
CA ASN A 216 16.65 10.11 8.74
C ASN A 216 17.58 9.77 7.56
N LYS A 217 18.02 8.51 7.45
CA LYS A 217 18.84 8.07 6.32
C LYS A 217 18.07 8.15 5.00
N TRP A 218 16.78 7.80 5.02
CA TRP A 218 15.90 7.92 3.85
C TRP A 218 15.54 9.38 3.56
N LEU A 219 15.22 10.18 4.60
CA LEU A 219 14.93 11.61 4.45
C LEU A 219 16.07 12.37 3.78
N ALA A 220 17.32 12.03 4.10
CA ALA A 220 18.51 12.64 3.49
C ALA A 220 18.67 12.35 1.99
N THR A 221 17.93 11.39 1.44
CA THR A 221 17.92 11.07 0.00
C THR A 221 16.79 11.75 -0.78
N GLN A 222 15.83 12.36 -0.07
CA GLN A 222 14.70 13.02 -0.70
C GLN A 222 15.11 14.42 -1.20
N PRO A 223 14.58 14.86 -2.35
CA PRO A 223 14.79 16.23 -2.81
C PRO A 223 14.19 17.22 -1.80
N HIS A 224 14.94 18.27 -1.47
CA HIS A 224 14.51 19.37 -0.59
C HIS A 224 13.57 20.35 -1.28
#